data_AF-A0A1X7EK08-F1
#
_entry.id   AF-A0A1X7EK08-F1
#
_cell.length_a   1.000
_cell.length_b   1.000
_cell.length_c   1.000
_cell.angle_alpha   90.00
_cell.angle_beta   90.00
_cell.angle_gamma   90.00
#
_symmetry.space_group_name_H-M   'P 1'
#
loop_
_entity.id
_entity.type
_entity.pdbx_description
1 polymer ?
#
loop_
_entity_poly.entity_id
_entity_poly.type
_entity_poly.pdbx_seq_one_letter_code
_entity_poly.pdbx_strand_id
1 'polypeptide(L)'
;MPATHQPITRSYAPTPCQLQVIGSNTAMLGVALPMLMIGMLKFTEIEVKALVPLIGNTPWLAWLHAVFGEAGASYFLGVFEILAALLILASRWSARAAIAGGAMCTLTFITTLSTVFTVPVWEAGSGGFPWLNDFGSFLIKDIALLGISLTILAQGMNRLSPTNATQP
;
A
#
# COMPACT_ATOMS: atom_id res chain seq x y z
N MET A 1 -14.41 48.68 40.59
CA MET A 1 -14.68 47.37 39.95
C MET A 1 -13.48 47.04 39.07
N PRO A 2 -12.62 46.07 39.41
CA PRO A 2 -11.49 45.70 38.55
C PRO A 2 -11.99 44.78 37.44
N ALA A 3 -11.59 45.07 36.20
CA ALA A 3 -11.93 44.28 35.03
C ALA A 3 -11.25 42.90 35.11
N THR A 4 -12.07 41.85 35.08
CA THR A 4 -11.66 40.45 35.03
C THR A 4 -10.94 40.19 33.71
N HIS A 5 -9.61 40.05 33.74
CA HIS A 5 -8.85 39.52 32.61
C HIS A 5 -9.25 38.05 32.39
N GLN A 6 -10.07 37.79 31.38
CA GLN A 6 -10.26 36.41 30.94
C GLN A 6 -8.99 35.94 30.21
N PRO A 7 -8.41 34.77 30.59
CA PRO A 7 -7.28 34.21 29.86
C PRO A 7 -7.72 33.81 28.46
N ILE A 8 -7.00 34.31 27.44
CA ILE A 8 -7.18 33.92 26.05
C ILE A 8 -6.84 32.43 25.96
N THR A 9 -7.85 31.57 25.89
CA THR A 9 -7.68 30.15 25.60
C THR A 9 -7.25 30.02 24.14
N ARG A 10 -5.93 29.93 23.88
CA ARG A 10 -5.44 29.61 22.54
C ARG A 10 -5.92 28.20 22.19
N SER A 11 -6.89 28.13 21.29
CA SER A 11 -7.33 26.88 20.67
C SER A 11 -6.12 26.24 19.97
N TYR A 12 -5.69 25.05 20.42
CA TYR A 12 -4.57 24.31 19.83
C TYR A 12 -4.99 23.68 18.49
N ALA A 13 -5.21 24.50 17.47
CA ALA A 13 -5.33 24.00 16.11
C ALA A 13 -3.94 23.57 15.60
N PRO A 14 -3.77 22.37 15.03
CA PRO A 14 -2.48 21.98 14.45
C PRO A 14 -2.10 22.92 13.30
N THR A 15 -0.83 23.31 13.26
CA THR A 15 -0.30 24.13 12.16
C THR A 15 -0.25 23.32 10.85
N PRO A 16 -0.30 23.95 9.66
CA PRO A 16 -0.24 23.23 8.38
C PRO A 16 0.94 22.25 8.24
N CYS A 17 2.09 22.59 8.82
CA CYS A 17 3.27 21.73 8.87
C CYS A 17 3.03 20.44 9.67
N GLN A 18 2.39 20.54 10.85
CA GLN A 18 2.07 19.39 11.68
C GLN A 18 1.09 18.44 10.99
N LEU A 19 0.08 19.00 10.31
CA LEU A 19 -0.90 18.20 9.56
C LEU A 19 -0.24 17.43 8.41
N GLN A 20 0.72 18.03 7.72
CA GLN A 20 1.47 17.38 6.64
C GLN A 20 2.32 16.20 7.16
N VAL A 21 2.99 16.36 8.30
CA VAL A 21 3.78 15.27 8.92
C VAL A 21 2.86 14.12 9.34
N ILE A 22 1.74 14.43 10.00
CA ILE A 22 0.76 13.42 10.41
C ILE A 22 0.21 12.70 9.18
N GLY A 23 -0.23 13.44 8.16
CA GLY A 23 -0.76 12.89 6.92
C GLY A 23 0.24 11.98 6.20
N SER A 24 1.50 12.39 6.09
CA SER A 24 2.56 11.57 5.47
C SER A 24 2.83 10.29 6.25
N ASN A 25 2.85 10.35 7.59
CA ASN A 25 3.03 9.18 8.44
C ASN A 25 1.84 8.21 8.30
N THR A 26 0.62 8.74 8.35
CA THR A 26 -0.60 7.95 8.20
C THR A 26 -0.67 7.29 6.83
N ALA A 27 -0.32 8.00 5.75
CA ALA A 27 -0.28 7.41 4.41
C ALA A 27 0.75 6.29 4.31
N MET A 28 1.97 6.49 4.85
CA MET A 28 3.01 5.47 4.89
C MET A 28 2.56 4.21 5.66
N LEU A 29 1.93 4.40 6.82
CA LEU A 29 1.35 3.29 7.59
C LEU A 29 0.18 2.63 6.87
N GLY A 30 -0.61 3.42 6.13
CA GLY A 30 -1.71 2.94 5.29
C GLY A 30 -1.25 2.01 4.18
N VAL A 31 -0.01 2.11 3.71
CA VAL A 31 0.61 1.14 2.78
C VAL A 31 1.27 -0.01 3.54
N ALA A 32 2.06 0.29 4.57
CA ALA A 32 2.85 -0.70 5.28
C ALA A 32 1.99 -1.75 6.01
N LEU A 33 0.91 -1.33 6.68
CA LEU A 33 0.07 -2.23 7.47
C LEU A 33 -0.66 -3.27 6.61
N PRO A 34 -1.37 -2.91 5.52
CA PRO A 34 -1.97 -3.90 4.63
C PRO A 34 -0.93 -4.86 4.05
N MET A 35 0.20 -4.35 3.54
CA MET A 35 1.26 -5.19 2.99
C MET A 35 1.81 -6.18 4.03
N LEU A 36 2.02 -5.74 5.27
CA LEU A 36 2.52 -6.62 6.33
C LEU A 36 1.49 -7.67 6.74
N MET A 37 0.23 -7.26 6.98
CA MET A 37 -0.82 -8.16 7.47
C MET A 37 -1.27 -9.15 6.41
N ILE A 38 -1.48 -8.70 5.17
CA ILE A 38 -1.85 -9.57 4.04
C ILE A 38 -0.66 -10.46 3.68
N GLY A 39 0.56 -9.94 3.72
CA GLY A 39 1.77 -10.73 3.50
C GLY A 39 1.93 -11.86 4.51
N MET A 40 1.61 -11.62 5.79
CA MET A 40 1.57 -12.67 6.81
C MET A 40 0.42 -13.67 6.59
N LEU A 41 -0.75 -13.20 6.13
CA LEU A 41 -1.90 -14.06 5.83
C LEU A 41 -1.59 -15.10 4.73
N LYS A 42 -0.68 -14.77 3.79
CA LYS A 42 -0.24 -15.68 2.71
C LYS A 42 0.45 -16.95 3.16
N PHE A 43 0.84 -17.06 4.43
CA PHE A 43 1.39 -18.29 5.01
C PHE A 43 0.32 -19.25 5.53
N THR A 44 -0.97 -18.91 5.40
CA THR A 44 -2.09 -19.73 5.86
C THR A 44 -2.70 -20.57 4.74
N GLU A 45 -3.25 -21.75 5.07
CA GLU A 45 -3.95 -22.58 4.08
C GLU A 45 -5.18 -21.90 3.47
N ILE A 46 -5.82 -21.02 4.24
CA ILE A 46 -6.99 -20.25 3.80
C ILE A 46 -6.59 -19.39 2.59
N GLU A 47 -5.48 -18.66 2.72
CA GLU A 47 -5.00 -17.77 1.66
C GLU A 47 -4.43 -18.54 0.46
N VAL A 48 -3.75 -19.67 0.70
CA VAL A 48 -3.29 -20.56 -0.38
C VAL A 48 -4.47 -20.96 -1.27
N LYS A 49 -5.56 -21.46 -0.67
CA LYS A 49 -6.76 -21.87 -1.42
C LYS A 49 -7.46 -20.70 -2.11
N ALA A 50 -7.47 -19.53 -1.48
CA ALA A 50 -8.06 -18.31 -2.06
C ALA A 50 -7.28 -17.83 -3.30
N LEU A 51 -5.95 -17.98 -3.31
CA LEU A 51 -5.11 -17.53 -4.41
C LEU A 51 -5.07 -18.49 -5.60
N VAL A 52 -5.38 -19.78 -5.43
CA VAL A 52 -5.38 -20.74 -6.54
C VAL A 52 -6.19 -20.27 -7.76
N PRO A 53 -7.49 -19.92 -7.63
CA PRO A 53 -8.26 -19.42 -8.76
C PRO A 53 -7.82 -18.03 -9.23
N LEU A 54 -7.26 -17.21 -8.35
CA LEU A 54 -6.79 -15.86 -8.72
C LEU A 54 -5.55 -15.95 -9.62
N ILE A 55 -4.50 -16.63 -9.15
CA ILE A 55 -3.25 -16.81 -9.89
C ILE A 55 -3.49 -17.64 -11.15
N GLY A 56 -4.32 -18.68 -11.08
CA GLY A 56 -4.62 -19.55 -12.21
C GLY A 56 -5.37 -18.85 -13.36
N ASN A 57 -6.26 -17.89 -13.05
CA ASN A 57 -7.00 -17.14 -14.06
C ASN A 57 -6.29 -15.87 -14.54
N THR A 58 -5.11 -15.55 -13.99
CA THR A 58 -4.35 -14.34 -14.31
C THR A 58 -3.06 -14.69 -15.08
N PRO A 59 -2.99 -14.45 -16.41
CA PRO A 59 -1.87 -14.96 -17.24
C PRO A 59 -0.47 -14.53 -16.79
N TRP A 60 -0.31 -13.30 -16.31
CA TRP A 60 0.99 -12.77 -15.83
C TRP A 60 1.38 -13.27 -14.44
N LEU A 61 0.47 -13.91 -13.70
CA LEU A 61 0.75 -14.57 -12.41
C LEU A 61 0.87 -16.09 -12.54
N ALA A 62 0.26 -16.69 -13.57
CA ALA A 62 0.17 -18.15 -13.74
C ALA A 62 1.52 -18.89 -13.68
N TRP A 63 2.62 -18.23 -14.06
CA TRP A 63 3.98 -18.80 -13.96
C TRP A 63 4.38 -19.13 -12.52
N LEU A 64 3.85 -18.42 -11.51
CA LEU A 64 4.16 -18.67 -10.11
C LEU A 64 3.77 -20.07 -9.69
N HIS A 65 2.60 -20.55 -10.11
CA HIS A 65 2.17 -21.92 -9.84
C HIS A 65 3.05 -22.95 -10.54
N ALA A 66 3.51 -22.65 -11.77
CA ALA A 66 4.40 -23.56 -12.50
C ALA A 66 5.77 -23.72 -11.83
N VAL A 67 6.29 -22.66 -11.20
CA VAL A 67 7.62 -22.66 -10.57
C VAL A 67 7.58 -23.10 -9.10
N PHE A 68 6.59 -22.63 -8.34
CA PHE A 68 6.55 -22.79 -6.88
C PHE A 68 5.42 -23.70 -6.37
N GLY A 69 4.50 -24.12 -7.25
CA GLY A 69 3.24 -24.74 -6.84
C GLY A 69 2.29 -23.74 -6.15
N GLU A 70 1.11 -24.21 -5.74
CA GLU A 70 0.07 -23.36 -5.14
C GLU A 70 0.53 -22.73 -3.81
N ALA A 71 1.01 -23.56 -2.88
CA ALA A 71 1.48 -23.08 -1.58
C ALA A 71 2.73 -22.19 -1.70
N GLY A 72 3.70 -22.61 -2.53
CA GLY A 72 4.93 -21.85 -2.73
C GLY A 72 4.68 -20.50 -3.40
N ALA A 73 3.75 -20.40 -4.35
CA ALA A 73 3.36 -19.15 -4.97
C ALA A 73 2.78 -18.16 -3.94
N SER A 74 1.90 -18.65 -3.05
CA SER A 74 1.38 -17.85 -1.95
C SER A 74 2.49 -17.34 -1.04
N TYR A 75 3.38 -18.23 -0.58
CA TYR A 75 4.49 -17.87 0.32
C TYR A 75 5.46 -16.88 -0.34
N PHE A 76 5.76 -17.05 -1.63
CA PHE A 76 6.61 -16.15 -2.38
C PHE A 76 6.02 -14.73 -2.39
N LEU A 77 4.74 -14.59 -2.72
CA LEU A 77 4.04 -13.30 -2.65
C LEU A 77 4.05 -12.73 -1.22
N GLY A 78 3.88 -13.58 -0.20
CA GLY A 78 3.92 -13.19 1.21
C GLY A 78 5.27 -12.58 1.63
N VAL A 79 6.37 -13.21 1.22
CA VAL A 79 7.72 -12.67 1.46
C VAL A 79 7.90 -11.32 0.77
N PHE A 80 7.43 -11.18 -0.47
CA PHE A 80 7.51 -9.93 -1.21
C PHE A 80 6.74 -8.79 -0.52
N GLU A 81 5.52 -9.06 -0.06
CA GLU A 81 4.68 -8.07 0.63
C GLU A 81 5.26 -7.67 1.99
N ILE A 82 5.76 -8.62 2.78
CA ILE A 82 6.43 -8.33 4.06
C ILE A 82 7.70 -7.50 3.84
N LEU A 83 8.54 -7.89 2.87
CA LEU A 83 9.75 -7.14 2.53
C LEU A 83 9.41 -5.71 2.10
N ALA A 84 8.42 -5.53 1.24
CA ALA A 84 7.95 -4.23 0.80
C ALA A 84 7.46 -3.39 2.00
N ALA A 85 6.70 -3.97 2.92
CA ALA A 85 6.24 -3.29 4.13
C ALA A 85 7.40 -2.80 5.01
N LEU A 86 8.42 -3.64 5.24
CA LEU A 86 9.61 -3.28 6.02
C LEU A 86 10.39 -2.14 5.34
N LEU A 87 10.51 -2.17 4.01
CA LEU A 87 11.16 -1.10 3.25
C LEU A 87 10.38 0.22 3.30
N ILE A 88 9.04 0.16 3.22
CA ILE A 88 8.18 1.34 3.38
C ILE A 88 8.32 1.93 4.77
N LEU A 89 8.37 1.11 5.83
CA LEU A 89 8.64 1.61 7.18
C LEU A 89 10.03 2.25 7.28
N ALA A 90 11.04 1.62 6.65
CA ALA A 90 12.41 2.13 6.61
C ALA A 90 12.57 3.41 5.75
N SER A 91 11.59 3.74 4.90
CA SER A 91 11.60 4.90 3.99
C SER A 91 11.72 6.25 4.73
N ARG A 92 11.38 6.28 6.03
CA ARG A 92 11.55 7.45 6.89
C ARG A 92 13.01 7.85 7.04
N TRP A 93 13.92 6.87 7.12
CA TRP A 93 15.33 7.11 7.42
C TRP A 93 16.24 6.92 6.21
N SER A 94 15.78 6.21 5.18
CA SER A 94 16.59 5.88 4.02
C SER A 94 15.88 6.19 2.71
N ALA A 95 16.48 7.06 1.90
CA ALA A 95 16.01 7.35 0.55
C ALA A 95 16.04 6.11 -0.36
N ARG A 96 17.04 5.24 -0.18
CA ARG A 96 17.13 3.96 -0.92
C ARG A 96 16.00 3.01 -0.52
N ALA A 97 15.64 2.97 0.76
CA ALA A 97 14.49 2.18 1.21
C ALA A 97 13.17 2.74 0.67
N ALA A 98 13.02 4.07 0.60
CA ALA A 98 11.86 4.70 -0.01
C ALA A 98 11.71 4.32 -1.49
N ILE A 99 12.82 4.31 -2.24
CA ILE A 99 12.82 3.91 -3.65
C ILE A 99 12.49 2.42 -3.78
N ALA A 100 13.20 1.55 -3.05
CA ALA A 100 13.01 0.11 -3.16
C ALA A 100 11.61 -0.32 -2.72
N GLY A 101 11.16 0.12 -1.53
CA GLY A 101 9.83 -0.19 -1.01
C GLY A 101 8.72 0.43 -1.84
N GLY A 102 8.88 1.70 -2.25
CA GLY A 102 7.92 2.39 -3.12
C GLY A 102 7.77 1.67 -4.47
N ALA A 103 8.87 1.28 -5.11
CA ALA A 103 8.83 0.54 -6.37
C ALA A 103 8.20 -0.85 -6.21
N MET A 104 8.56 -1.60 -5.15
CA MET A 104 7.95 -2.90 -4.87
C MET A 104 6.44 -2.78 -4.65
N CYS A 105 5.98 -1.87 -3.79
CA CYS A 105 4.55 -1.65 -3.55
C CYS A 105 3.82 -1.19 -4.82
N THR A 106 4.41 -0.29 -5.61
CA THR A 106 3.84 0.14 -6.89
C THR A 106 3.65 -1.05 -7.83
N LEU A 107 4.66 -1.93 -7.98
CA LEU A 107 4.54 -3.13 -8.82
C LEU A 107 3.48 -4.09 -8.28
N THR A 108 3.43 -4.32 -6.97
CA THR A 108 2.42 -5.16 -6.33
C THR A 108 1.02 -4.62 -6.60
N PHE A 109 0.75 -3.33 -6.33
CA PHE A 109 -0.59 -2.77 -6.53
C PHE A 109 -0.99 -2.68 -8.00
N ILE A 110 -0.06 -2.42 -8.93
CA ILE A 110 -0.36 -2.50 -10.37
C ILE A 110 -0.77 -3.93 -10.73
N THR A 111 -0.02 -4.92 -10.24
CA THR A 111 -0.30 -6.34 -10.50
C THR A 111 -1.63 -6.75 -9.90
N THR A 112 -1.91 -6.36 -8.66
CA THR A 112 -3.18 -6.65 -7.98
C THR A 112 -4.35 -5.96 -8.66
N LEU A 113 -4.26 -4.67 -8.99
CA LEU A 113 -5.33 -3.95 -9.70
C LEU A 113 -5.60 -4.52 -11.08
N SER A 114 -4.58 -5.01 -11.78
CA SER A 114 -4.75 -5.61 -13.11
C SER A 114 -5.64 -6.85 -13.09
N THR A 115 -5.84 -7.52 -11.95
CA THR A 115 -6.73 -8.68 -11.86
C THR A 115 -8.19 -8.31 -12.09
N VAL A 116 -8.57 -7.02 -11.99
CA VAL A 116 -9.91 -6.53 -12.35
C VAL A 116 -10.35 -6.96 -13.77
N PHE A 117 -9.38 -7.17 -14.66
CA PHE A 117 -9.63 -7.58 -16.04
C PHE A 117 -9.75 -9.10 -16.21
N THR A 118 -9.32 -9.89 -15.23
CA THR A 118 -9.24 -11.36 -15.32
C THR A 118 -10.21 -12.07 -14.39
N VAL A 119 -10.65 -11.43 -13.31
CA VAL A 119 -11.57 -12.02 -12.34
C VAL A 119 -12.82 -11.15 -12.12
N PRO A 120 -13.97 -11.76 -11.81
CA PRO A 120 -15.20 -11.01 -11.57
C PRO A 120 -15.11 -10.20 -10.27
N VAL A 121 -15.20 -8.88 -10.39
CA VAL A 121 -15.17 -7.94 -9.25
C VAL A 121 -16.55 -7.36 -8.91
N TRP A 122 -17.51 -7.50 -9.82
CA TRP A 122 -18.85 -6.94 -9.70
C TRP A 122 -19.79 -7.95 -9.04
N GLU A 123 -20.63 -7.45 -8.12
CA GLU A 123 -21.60 -8.27 -7.39
C GLU A 123 -22.80 -8.59 -8.29
N ALA A 124 -22.82 -9.81 -8.82
CA ALA A 124 -23.85 -10.25 -9.77
C ALA A 124 -25.25 -10.27 -9.13
N GLY A 125 -25.36 -10.61 -7.84
CA GLY A 125 -26.64 -10.67 -7.12
C GLY A 125 -27.33 -9.32 -6.95
N SER A 126 -26.56 -8.21 -7.00
CA SER A 126 -27.08 -6.85 -6.88
C SER A 126 -27.28 -6.15 -8.23
N GLY A 127 -27.19 -6.88 -9.35
CA GLY A 127 -27.34 -6.32 -10.70
C GLY A 127 -26.02 -5.90 -11.37
N GLY A 128 -24.86 -6.30 -10.82
CA GLY A 128 -23.55 -6.00 -11.40
C GLY A 128 -23.07 -4.57 -11.10
N PHE A 129 -22.37 -3.97 -12.05
CA PHE A 129 -21.80 -2.62 -11.91
C PHE A 129 -22.87 -1.59 -11.45
N PRO A 130 -22.61 -0.73 -10.44
CA PRO A 130 -21.33 -0.45 -9.79
C PRO A 130 -21.10 -1.18 -8.45
N TRP A 131 -21.86 -2.22 -8.14
CA TRP A 131 -21.74 -2.94 -6.87
C TRP A 131 -20.54 -3.90 -6.88
N LEU A 132 -19.74 -3.87 -5.80
CA LEU A 132 -18.53 -4.68 -5.66
C LEU A 132 -18.80 -5.91 -4.81
N ASN A 133 -18.24 -7.05 -5.21
CA ASN A 133 -18.15 -8.22 -4.33
C ASN A 133 -16.98 -8.05 -3.33
N ASP A 134 -16.72 -9.06 -2.50
CA ASP A 134 -15.64 -9.03 -1.51
C ASP A 134 -14.26 -8.75 -2.14
N PHE A 135 -13.99 -9.34 -3.31
CA PHE A 135 -12.73 -9.17 -4.03
C PHE A 135 -12.61 -7.78 -4.67
N GLY A 136 -13.67 -7.28 -5.30
CA GLY A 136 -13.72 -5.93 -5.85
C GLY A 136 -13.55 -4.86 -4.77
N SER A 137 -14.15 -5.07 -3.59
CA SER A 137 -13.99 -4.19 -2.42
C SER A 137 -12.57 -4.22 -1.86
N PHE A 138 -11.88 -5.36 -1.95
CA PHE A 138 -10.46 -5.44 -1.64
C PHE A 138 -9.60 -4.68 -2.65
N LEU A 139 -9.89 -4.76 -3.95
CA LEU A 139 -9.10 -4.09 -4.98
C LEU A 139 -9.26 -2.56 -5.00
N ILE A 140 -10.44 -2.03 -4.69
CA ILE A 140 -10.70 -0.60 -4.90
C ILE A 140 -9.79 0.29 -4.03
N LYS A 141 -9.48 -0.15 -2.81
CA LYS A 141 -8.55 0.56 -1.91
C LYS A 141 -7.12 0.59 -2.45
N ASP A 142 -6.73 -0.39 -3.26
CA ASP A 142 -5.35 -0.51 -3.77
C ASP A 142 -5.03 0.63 -4.75
N ILE A 143 -6.03 1.28 -5.34
CA ILE A 143 -5.83 2.51 -6.14
C ILE A 143 -5.22 3.62 -5.27
N ALA A 144 -5.73 3.81 -4.05
CA ALA A 144 -5.20 4.80 -3.13
C ALA A 144 -3.78 4.41 -2.66
N LEU A 145 -3.56 3.12 -2.38
CA LEU A 145 -2.26 2.60 -1.94
C LEU A 145 -1.20 2.71 -3.04
N LEU A 146 -1.59 2.51 -4.31
CA LEU A 146 -0.74 2.74 -5.47
C LEU A 146 -0.29 4.21 -5.55
N GLY A 147 -1.23 5.16 -5.40
CA GLY A 147 -0.90 6.59 -5.40
C GLY A 147 0.07 6.99 -4.28
N ILE A 148 -0.14 6.45 -3.07
CA ILE A 148 0.77 6.69 -1.94
C ILE A 148 2.15 6.08 -2.22
N SER A 149 2.21 4.86 -2.77
CA SER A 149 3.47 4.17 -3.09
C SER A 149 4.29 4.93 -4.13
N LEU A 150 3.65 5.42 -5.19
CA LEU A 150 4.26 6.29 -6.20
C LEU A 150 4.81 7.58 -5.57
N THR A 151 4.07 8.17 -4.63
CA THR A 151 4.50 9.38 -3.92
C THR A 151 5.73 9.11 -3.06
N ILE A 152 5.78 7.98 -2.34
CA ILE A 152 6.94 7.57 -1.53
C ILE A 152 8.16 7.31 -2.43
N LEU A 153 7.97 6.63 -3.56
CA LEU A 153 9.00 6.38 -4.57
C LEU A 153 9.58 7.71 -5.09
N ALA A 154 8.72 8.65 -5.50
CA ALA A 154 9.13 9.96 -5.97
C ALA A 154 9.92 10.76 -4.90
N GLN A 155 9.46 10.74 -3.66
CA GLN A 155 10.18 11.37 -2.54
C GLN A 155 11.57 10.76 -2.34
N GLY A 156 11.69 9.43 -2.44
CA GLY A 156 12.97 8.73 -2.35
C GLY A 156 13.94 9.17 -3.44
N MET A 157 13.47 9.25 -4.69
CA MET A 157 14.28 9.74 -5.82
C MET A 157 14.73 11.19 -5.60
N ASN A 158 13.83 12.08 -5.18
CA ASN A 158 14.14 13.49 -4.94
C ASN A 158 15.18 13.72 -3.82
N ARG A 159 15.23 12.84 -2.82
CA ARG A 159 16.25 12.90 -1.75
C ARG A 159 17.65 12.50 -2.23
N LEU A 160 17.75 11.76 -3.34
CA LEU A 160 19.04 11.36 -3.95
C LEU A 160 19.43 12.25 -5.13
N SER A 161 18.54 13.12 -5.61
CA SER A 161 18.83 14.05 -6.70
C SER A 161 19.92 15.07 -6.29
N PRO A 162 20.97 15.27 -7.11
CA PRO A 162 22.10 16.16 -6.79
C PRO A 162 21.70 17.62 -6.52
N THR A 163 20.56 18.06 -7.03
CA THR A 163 20.05 19.44 -6.89
C THR A 163 19.81 19.87 -5.45
N ASN A 164 19.61 18.92 -4.51
CA ASN A 164 19.46 19.21 -3.08
C ASN A 164 20.78 19.15 -2.28
N ALA A 165 21.90 18.76 -2.91
CA ALA A 165 23.20 18.60 -2.23
C ALA A 165 24.03 19.91 -2.18
N THR A 166 23.53 21.01 -2.77
CA THR A 166 24.27 22.27 -2.92
C THR A 166 23.61 23.48 -2.27
N GLN A 167 22.67 23.31 -1.34
CA GLN A 167 22.25 24.43 -0.48
C GLN A 167 23.14 24.47 0.78
N PRO A 168 23.93 25.56 0.98
CA PRO A 168 24.78 25.73 2.15
C PRO A 168 23.98 25.95 3.44
#